data_AF-A0A329WL75-F1
#
_entry.id   AF-A0A329WL75-F1
#
_cell.length_a   1.000
_cell.length_b   1.000
_cell.length_c   1.000
_cell.angle_alpha   90.00
_cell.angle_beta   90.00
_cell.angle_gamma   90.00
#
_symmetry.space_group_name_H-M   'P 1'
#
loop_
_entity.id
_entity.type
_entity.pdbx_description
1 polymer ?
#
loop_
_entity_poly.entity_id
_entity_poly.type
_entity_poly.pdbx_seq_one_letter_code
_entity_poly.pdbx_strand_id
1 'polypeptide(L)'
;MPKKDVDFMKVLEKNLCPACGDKECPIHNKMKHMRDSMNEIVEAYFKDDMLKIKKISVQRFSHYYSNFNHETIENDTSMSSIGLFNHYRGDSGQEITLSKIGVQNKISNLIKTPGAFKRTDGTSIQSRFISQIQNGDRTHFNNAYDFGTESRHFNDPLWAIGGAKVSGKLTDVRVEPRGNKYNLSGVINYKLYDKFTDPYDTFNLVKKDLNPNGTPFDITGAWKEPVNFNIDKNVYDNKIKPLIDKK
;
A
#
# COMPACT_ATOMS: atom_id res chain seq x y z
N MET A 1 6.36 -37.16 -6.42
CA MET A 1 7.33 -36.22 -5.84
C MET A 1 6.98 -36.02 -4.38
N PRO A 2 7.92 -36.14 -3.43
CA PRO A 2 7.64 -35.80 -2.04
C PRO A 2 7.25 -34.32 -1.97
N LYS A 3 6.15 -34.01 -1.26
CA LYS A 3 5.79 -32.61 -0.98
C LYS A 3 6.95 -32.01 -0.20
N LYS A 4 7.61 -30.99 -0.74
CA LYS A 4 8.62 -30.23 0.02
C LYS A 4 7.93 -29.64 1.25
N ASP A 5 8.53 -29.82 2.43
CA ASP A 5 8.06 -29.16 3.64
C ASP A 5 8.15 -27.65 3.44
N VAL A 6 7.01 -26.96 3.59
CA VAL A 6 6.92 -25.50 3.49
C VAL A 6 7.13 -24.92 4.87
N ASP A 7 8.12 -24.05 5.02
CA ASP A 7 8.28 -23.25 6.23
C ASP A 7 7.14 -22.22 6.30
N PHE A 8 6.17 -22.49 7.17
CA PHE A 8 5.02 -21.61 7.38
C PHE A 8 5.42 -20.20 7.82
N MET A 9 6.51 -20.05 8.59
CA MET A 9 6.98 -18.74 9.01
C MET A 9 7.44 -17.92 7.81
N LYS A 10 8.13 -18.57 6.85
CA LYS A 10 8.53 -17.92 5.59
C LYS A 10 7.34 -17.56 4.71
N VAL A 11 6.24 -18.30 4.79
CA VAL A 11 4.98 -17.92 4.11
C VAL A 11 4.37 -16.68 4.76
N LEU A 12 4.35 -16.61 6.10
CA LEU A 12 3.80 -15.47 6.83
C LEU A 12 4.54 -14.16 6.55
N GLU A 13 5.85 -14.22 6.29
CA GLU A 13 6.70 -13.07 5.91
C GLU A 13 6.40 -12.53 4.49
N LYS A 14 5.77 -13.34 3.63
CA LYS A 14 5.47 -12.97 2.24
C LYS A 14 4.08 -12.36 2.13
N ASN A 15 3.86 -11.48 1.15
CA ASN A 15 2.52 -10.91 0.87
C ASN A 15 1.62 -11.92 0.15
N LEU A 16 1.47 -13.10 0.73
CA LEU A 16 0.68 -14.21 0.22
C LEU A 16 -0.37 -14.62 1.25
N CYS A 17 -1.44 -15.23 0.77
CA CYS A 17 -2.42 -15.83 1.66
C CYS A 17 -1.81 -17.04 2.39
N PRO A 18 -1.81 -17.09 3.73
CA PRO A 18 -1.28 -18.24 4.46
C PRO A 18 -2.20 -19.47 4.41
N ALA A 19 -3.38 -19.36 3.80
CA ALA A 19 -4.24 -20.50 3.50
C ALA A 19 -3.98 -21.08 2.10
N CYS A 20 -3.96 -20.25 1.05
CA CYS A 20 -3.89 -20.75 -0.33
C CYS A 20 -2.63 -20.32 -1.11
N GLY A 21 -1.76 -19.51 -0.52
CA GLY A 21 -0.55 -18.99 -1.17
C GLY A 21 -0.81 -17.90 -2.21
N ASP A 22 -2.06 -17.44 -2.38
CA ASP A 22 -2.43 -16.45 -3.40
C ASP A 22 -2.40 -15.00 -2.86
N LYS A 23 -1.94 -14.06 -3.67
CA LYS A 23 -1.91 -12.61 -3.36
C LYS A 23 -3.30 -12.01 -3.25
N GLU A 24 -4.24 -12.51 -4.05
CA GLU A 24 -5.60 -11.96 -4.16
C GLU A 24 -6.67 -12.94 -3.65
N CYS A 25 -6.34 -13.70 -2.61
CA CYS A 25 -7.27 -14.68 -2.04
C CYS A 25 -8.65 -14.06 -1.71
N PRO A 26 -9.74 -14.53 -2.37
CA PRO A 26 -11.08 -13.96 -2.20
C PRO A 26 -11.75 -14.35 -0.88
N ILE A 27 -11.14 -15.28 -0.13
CA ILE A 27 -11.73 -15.93 1.05
C ILE A 27 -11.49 -15.09 2.32
N HIS A 28 -10.36 -14.39 2.42
CA HIS A 28 -9.97 -13.65 3.63
C HIS A 28 -10.96 -12.55 4.04
N ASN A 29 -11.59 -11.90 3.08
CA ASN A 29 -12.55 -10.85 3.38
C ASN A 29 -13.92 -11.40 3.79
N LYS A 30 -14.20 -12.68 3.51
CA LYS A 30 -15.50 -13.32 3.72
C LYS A 30 -15.58 -14.18 4.99
N MET A 31 -14.43 -14.57 5.55
CA MET A 31 -14.36 -15.47 6.71
C MET A 31 -13.79 -14.77 7.95
N LYS A 32 -14.68 -14.31 8.84
CA LYS A 32 -14.31 -13.64 10.11
C LYS A 32 -13.27 -14.42 10.92
N HIS A 33 -13.46 -15.74 11.07
CA HIS A 33 -12.54 -16.59 11.83
C HIS A 33 -11.12 -16.65 11.24
N MET A 34 -10.96 -16.54 9.92
CA MET A 34 -9.63 -16.49 9.28
C MET A 34 -8.91 -15.19 9.62
N ARG A 35 -9.65 -14.07 9.59
CA ARG A 35 -9.13 -12.76 9.99
C ARG A 35 -8.71 -12.75 11.46
N ASP A 36 -9.55 -13.26 12.36
CA ASP A 36 -9.26 -13.33 13.79
C ASP A 36 -8.01 -14.20 14.06
N SER A 37 -7.91 -15.33 13.36
CA SER A 37 -6.72 -16.21 13.45
C SER A 37 -5.45 -15.54 12.95
N MET A 38 -5.53 -14.76 11.87
CA MET A 38 -4.40 -13.99 11.36
C MET A 38 -3.98 -12.90 12.34
N ASN A 39 -4.93 -12.25 12.97
CA ASN A 39 -4.65 -11.23 13.97
C ASN A 39 -3.93 -11.84 15.19
N GLU A 40 -4.38 -13.01 15.67
CA GLU A 40 -3.72 -13.74 16.75
C GLU A 40 -2.29 -14.17 16.38
N ILE A 41 -2.05 -14.60 15.13
CA ILE A 41 -0.71 -14.96 14.65
C ILE A 41 0.21 -13.74 14.65
N VAL A 42 -0.26 -12.64 14.08
CA VAL A 42 0.52 -11.39 13.97
C VAL A 42 0.85 -10.87 15.37
N GLU A 43 -0.11 -10.84 16.28
CA GLU A 43 0.10 -10.44 17.68
C GLU A 43 1.12 -11.37 18.39
N ALA A 44 1.01 -12.68 18.20
CA ALA A 44 1.95 -13.64 18.77
C ALA A 44 3.36 -13.46 18.21
N TYR A 45 3.50 -13.18 16.91
CA TYR A 45 4.78 -12.89 16.26
C TYR A 45 5.45 -11.64 16.84
N PHE A 46 4.70 -10.57 17.05
CA PHE A 46 5.22 -9.34 17.66
C PHE A 46 5.63 -9.52 19.14
N LYS A 47 5.01 -10.48 19.83
CA LYS A 47 5.33 -10.84 21.23
C LYS A 47 6.40 -11.93 21.35
N ASP A 48 6.98 -12.39 20.23
CA ASP A 48 7.93 -13.51 20.17
C ASP A 48 7.38 -14.84 20.76
N ASP A 49 6.04 -15.02 20.73
CA ASP A 49 5.36 -16.22 21.24
C ASP A 49 5.26 -17.29 20.15
N MET A 50 6.40 -17.88 19.81
CA MET A 50 6.51 -18.92 18.77
C MET A 50 5.68 -20.17 19.07
N LEU A 51 5.43 -20.49 20.35
CA LEU A 51 4.58 -21.60 20.74
C LEU A 51 3.12 -21.34 20.34
N LYS A 52 2.61 -20.13 20.59
CA LYS A 52 1.27 -19.73 20.17
C LYS A 52 1.14 -19.70 18.65
N ILE A 53 2.13 -19.19 17.93
CA ILE A 53 2.12 -19.21 16.45
C ILE A 53 2.03 -20.65 15.96
N LYS A 54 2.89 -21.56 16.45
CA LYS A 54 2.88 -22.97 16.07
C LYS A 54 1.53 -23.62 16.37
N LYS A 55 0.95 -23.33 17.53
CA LYS A 55 -0.38 -23.84 17.92
C LYS A 55 -1.47 -23.39 16.95
N ILE A 56 -1.55 -22.09 16.63
CA ILE A 56 -2.56 -21.56 15.71
C ILE A 56 -2.36 -22.15 14.30
N SER A 57 -1.11 -22.23 13.85
CA SER A 57 -0.73 -22.78 12.54
C SER A 57 -1.20 -24.22 12.40
N VAL A 58 -0.88 -25.08 13.37
CA VAL A 58 -1.28 -26.49 13.38
C VAL A 58 -2.80 -26.64 13.48
N GLN A 59 -3.45 -25.89 14.36
CA GLN A 59 -4.89 -26.07 14.63
C GLN A 59 -5.79 -25.49 13.54
N ARG A 60 -5.38 -24.41 12.87
CA ARG A 60 -6.25 -23.63 11.98
C ARG A 60 -5.78 -23.60 10.53
N PHE A 61 -4.49 -23.76 10.28
CA PHE A 61 -3.92 -23.62 8.93
C PHE A 61 -3.38 -24.92 8.32
N SER A 62 -3.11 -25.96 9.13
CA SER A 62 -2.48 -27.20 8.67
C SER A 62 -3.23 -27.90 7.53
N HIS A 63 -4.56 -27.86 7.57
CA HIS A 63 -5.41 -28.44 6.54
C HIS A 63 -5.31 -27.76 5.18
N TYR A 64 -4.74 -26.56 5.11
CA TYR A 64 -4.54 -25.84 3.86
C TYR A 64 -3.14 -26.04 3.26
N TYR A 65 -2.19 -26.57 4.03
CA TYR A 65 -0.80 -26.77 3.56
C TYR A 65 -0.70 -27.66 2.32
N SER A 66 -1.63 -28.59 2.15
CA SER A 66 -1.68 -29.45 0.96
C SER A 66 -2.08 -28.72 -0.32
N ASN A 67 -2.63 -27.51 -0.20
CA ASN A 67 -3.19 -26.72 -1.31
C ASN A 67 -2.26 -25.57 -1.72
N PHE A 68 -1.08 -25.46 -1.13
CA PHE A 68 -0.13 -24.43 -1.48
C PHE A 68 0.47 -24.67 -2.87
N ASN A 69 0.49 -23.61 -3.68
CA ASN A 69 1.33 -23.57 -4.86
C ASN A 69 2.79 -23.28 -4.43
N HIS A 70 3.57 -24.36 -4.24
CA HIS A 70 4.96 -24.29 -3.77
C HIS A 70 5.85 -23.39 -4.65
N GLU A 71 5.64 -23.38 -5.97
CA GLU A 71 6.42 -22.57 -6.90
C GLU A 71 6.16 -21.07 -6.71
N THR A 72 4.92 -20.70 -6.40
CA THR A 72 4.57 -19.30 -6.09
C THR A 72 5.25 -18.84 -4.80
N ILE A 73 5.28 -19.70 -3.77
CA ILE A 73 5.91 -19.38 -2.49
C ILE A 73 7.42 -19.23 -2.62
N GLU A 74 8.10 -20.12 -3.34
CA GLU A 74 9.56 -20.09 -3.51
C GLU A 74 10.00 -18.82 -4.26
N ASN A 75 9.28 -18.44 -5.31
CA ASN A 75 9.68 -17.34 -6.19
C ASN A 75 9.20 -15.95 -5.73
N ASP A 76 8.23 -15.88 -4.81
CA ASP A 76 7.72 -14.60 -4.35
C ASP A 76 8.68 -13.91 -3.39
N THR A 77 9.07 -12.67 -3.70
CA THR A 77 9.98 -11.87 -2.85
C THR A 77 9.30 -10.65 -2.22
N SER A 78 7.97 -10.65 -2.23
CA SER A 78 7.14 -9.60 -1.65
C SER A 78 7.04 -9.75 -0.13
N MET A 79 6.56 -8.71 0.55
CA MET A 79 6.60 -8.63 2.01
C MET A 79 5.21 -8.37 2.58
N SER A 80 4.83 -9.15 3.59
CA SER A 80 3.69 -8.87 4.46
C SER A 80 4.04 -7.87 5.56
N SER A 81 3.10 -7.58 6.45
CA SER A 81 3.39 -6.82 7.69
C SER A 81 4.47 -7.51 8.54
N ILE A 82 4.39 -8.84 8.68
CA ILE A 82 5.42 -9.64 9.37
C ILE A 82 6.76 -9.51 8.64
N GLY A 83 6.77 -9.54 7.30
CA GLY A 83 7.97 -9.35 6.50
C GLY A 83 8.60 -7.98 6.69
N LEU A 84 7.80 -6.91 6.70
CA LEU A 84 8.27 -5.54 6.96
C LEU A 84 8.84 -5.40 8.38
N PHE A 85 8.19 -6.00 9.38
CA PHE A 85 8.73 -6.01 10.74
C PHE A 85 10.01 -6.83 10.87
N ASN A 86 10.10 -7.96 10.17
CA ASN A 86 11.34 -8.74 10.13
C ASN A 86 12.49 -7.93 9.50
N HIS A 87 12.20 -7.16 8.46
CA HIS A 87 13.17 -6.23 7.87
C HIS A 87 13.62 -5.14 8.86
N TYR A 88 12.67 -4.56 9.61
CA TYR A 88 12.97 -3.61 10.69
C TYR A 88 13.92 -4.21 11.74
N ARG A 89 13.65 -5.45 12.21
CA ARG A 89 14.49 -6.16 13.19
C ARG A 89 15.83 -6.66 12.64
N GLY A 90 15.99 -6.69 11.32
CA GLY A 90 17.25 -7.08 10.67
C GLY A 90 18.33 -6.00 10.71
N ASP A 91 18.08 -4.85 11.36
CA ASP A 91 18.99 -3.73 11.63
C ASP A 91 19.66 -3.07 10.41
N SER A 92 19.24 -3.39 9.18
CA SER A 92 19.85 -2.82 7.97
C SER A 92 19.50 -1.34 7.74
N GLY A 93 18.33 -0.89 8.21
CA GLY A 93 17.76 0.42 7.87
C GLY A 93 17.56 0.65 6.37
N GLN A 94 17.67 -0.40 5.56
CA GLN A 94 17.69 -0.29 4.10
C GLN A 94 16.31 0.14 3.59
N GLU A 95 16.29 1.15 2.72
CA GLU A 95 15.08 1.61 2.03
C GLU A 95 14.44 0.46 1.23
N ILE A 96 13.10 0.40 1.28
CA ILE A 96 12.31 -0.56 0.52
C ILE A 96 11.33 0.18 -0.41
N THR A 97 11.22 -0.30 -1.64
CA THR A 97 10.24 0.23 -2.60
C THR A 97 8.89 -0.50 -2.52
N LEU A 98 7.78 0.16 -2.87
CA LEU A 98 6.45 -0.46 -2.99
C LEU A 98 6.43 -1.66 -3.94
N SER A 99 7.27 -1.63 -4.99
CA SER A 99 7.45 -2.75 -5.92
C SER A 99 8.07 -3.96 -5.23
N LYS A 100 9.07 -3.74 -4.37
CA LYS A 100 9.68 -4.81 -3.56
C LYS A 100 8.71 -5.37 -2.52
N ILE A 101 7.89 -4.52 -1.90
CA ILE A 101 6.81 -4.96 -1.00
C ILE A 101 5.73 -5.74 -1.74
N GLY A 102 5.56 -5.48 -3.04
CA GLY A 102 4.55 -6.13 -3.89
C GLY A 102 3.17 -5.46 -3.86
N VAL A 103 3.10 -4.16 -3.51
CA VAL A 103 1.83 -3.40 -3.44
C VAL A 103 1.75 -2.21 -4.40
N GLN A 104 2.78 -1.97 -5.22
CA GLN A 104 2.83 -0.86 -6.18
C GLN A 104 1.54 -0.73 -7.02
N ASN A 105 1.09 -1.81 -7.65
CA ASN A 105 -0.10 -1.81 -8.50
C ASN A 105 -1.41 -1.65 -7.69
N LYS A 106 -1.46 -2.23 -6.48
CA LYS A 106 -2.61 -2.09 -5.59
C LYS A 106 -2.79 -0.61 -5.21
N ILE A 107 -1.70 0.05 -4.82
CA ILE A 107 -1.72 1.47 -4.44
C ILE A 107 -2.04 2.38 -5.63
N SER A 108 -1.41 2.16 -6.80
CA SER A 108 -1.72 2.98 -7.98
C SER A 108 -3.19 2.87 -8.38
N ASN A 109 -3.81 1.70 -8.24
CA ASN A 109 -5.24 1.50 -8.46
C ASN A 109 -6.09 2.20 -7.39
N LEU A 110 -5.76 2.08 -6.10
CA LEU A 110 -6.48 2.75 -5.01
C LEU A 110 -6.56 4.27 -5.17
N ILE A 111 -5.49 4.93 -5.65
CA ILE A 111 -5.49 6.37 -5.93
C ILE A 111 -6.58 6.78 -6.94
N LYS A 112 -6.96 5.86 -7.83
CA LYS A 112 -7.95 6.06 -8.89
C LYS A 112 -9.35 5.60 -8.48
N THR A 113 -9.46 4.75 -7.45
CA THR A 113 -10.70 4.16 -6.97
C THR A 113 -11.57 5.19 -6.22
N PRO A 114 -12.80 5.46 -6.68
CA PRO A 114 -13.79 6.25 -5.95
C PRO A 114 -14.07 5.68 -4.55
N GLY A 115 -14.06 6.54 -3.53
CA GLY A 115 -14.40 6.14 -2.15
C GLY A 115 -13.29 5.42 -1.37
N ALA A 116 -12.16 5.06 -2.00
CA ALA A 116 -10.97 4.60 -1.30
C ALA A 116 -10.47 5.64 -0.29
N PHE A 117 -9.76 5.19 0.74
CA PHE A 117 -9.28 6.00 1.86
C PHE A 117 -10.43 6.63 2.66
N LYS A 118 -11.51 5.87 2.84
CA LYS A 118 -12.76 6.26 3.53
C LYS A 118 -13.36 7.59 3.04
N ARG A 119 -13.19 7.91 1.76
CA ARG A 119 -13.69 9.16 1.18
C ARG A 119 -15.21 9.09 1.00
N THR A 120 -15.94 9.85 1.81
CA THR A 120 -17.41 9.88 1.79
C THR A 120 -18.01 10.64 0.62
N ASP A 121 -17.22 11.51 -0.03
CA ASP A 121 -17.65 12.28 -1.20
C ASP A 121 -17.68 11.46 -2.51
N GLY A 122 -17.37 10.16 -2.44
CA GLY A 122 -17.37 9.27 -3.61
C GLY A 122 -16.31 9.61 -4.66
N THR A 123 -15.35 10.49 -4.37
CA THR A 123 -14.25 10.83 -5.30
C THR A 123 -13.02 9.98 -5.04
N SER A 124 -12.14 9.88 -6.04
CA SER A 124 -10.80 9.33 -5.87
C SER A 124 -9.80 10.47 -5.64
N ILE A 125 -8.58 10.12 -5.23
CA ILE A 125 -7.49 11.11 -5.09
C ILE A 125 -7.17 11.73 -6.45
N GLN A 126 -7.13 10.90 -7.51
CA GLN A 126 -6.90 11.38 -8.87
C GLN A 126 -8.00 12.33 -9.34
N SER A 127 -9.28 11.96 -9.21
CA SER A 127 -10.37 12.79 -9.72
C SER A 127 -10.48 14.12 -8.96
N ARG A 128 -10.23 14.11 -7.65
CA ARG A 128 -10.15 15.34 -6.86
C ARG A 128 -9.00 16.23 -7.30
N PHE A 129 -7.81 15.66 -7.52
CA PHE A 129 -6.67 16.44 -7.98
C PHE A 129 -6.91 17.04 -9.38
N ILE A 130 -7.52 16.28 -10.30
CA ILE A 130 -7.96 16.79 -11.61
C ILE A 130 -8.95 17.94 -11.44
N SER A 131 -9.94 17.82 -10.56
CA SER A 131 -10.91 18.89 -10.30
C SER A 131 -10.23 20.16 -9.76
N GLN A 132 -9.25 20.02 -8.87
CA GLN A 132 -8.46 21.15 -8.39
C GLN A 132 -7.66 21.84 -9.51
N ILE A 133 -7.16 21.08 -10.48
CA ILE A 133 -6.54 21.66 -11.69
C ILE A 133 -7.59 22.38 -12.53
N GLN A 134 -8.77 21.78 -12.74
CA GLN A 134 -9.86 22.38 -13.52
C GLN A 134 -10.37 23.70 -12.92
N ASN A 135 -10.29 23.85 -11.60
CA ASN A 135 -10.67 25.07 -10.88
C ASN A 135 -9.55 26.13 -10.84
N GLY A 136 -8.34 25.75 -11.26
CA GLY A 136 -7.17 26.61 -11.26
C GLY A 136 -6.48 26.72 -9.90
N ASP A 137 -6.68 25.76 -9.01
CA ASP A 137 -6.20 25.83 -7.63
C ASP A 137 -4.72 25.47 -7.50
N ARG A 138 -4.26 24.44 -8.23
CA ARG A 138 -2.90 23.87 -8.09
C ARG A 138 -2.54 22.94 -9.24
N THR A 139 -1.24 22.69 -9.40
CA THR A 139 -0.66 21.71 -10.35
C THR A 139 0.14 20.59 -9.65
N HIS A 140 0.16 20.61 -8.32
CA HIS A 140 0.75 19.58 -7.48
C HIS A 140 0.00 19.44 -6.15
N PHE A 141 0.16 18.31 -5.46
CA PHE A 141 -0.31 18.10 -4.09
C PHE A 141 0.67 17.23 -3.30
N ASN A 142 0.58 17.29 -1.97
CA ASN A 142 1.28 16.41 -1.04
C ASN A 142 0.42 16.27 0.22
N ASN A 143 -0.21 15.11 0.40
CA ASN A 143 -1.14 14.85 1.51
C ASN A 143 -0.81 13.52 2.18
N ALA A 144 -1.18 13.38 3.45
CA ALA A 144 -1.16 12.10 4.15
C ALA A 144 -2.47 11.34 3.92
N TYR A 145 -2.37 10.01 3.79
CA TYR A 145 -3.50 9.09 3.64
C TYR A 145 -3.29 7.88 4.55
N ASP A 146 -4.38 7.39 5.14
CA ASP A 146 -4.38 6.17 5.95
C ASP A 146 -4.61 4.95 5.05
N PHE A 147 -3.53 4.25 4.69
CA PHE A 147 -3.57 3.01 3.92
C PHE A 147 -4.06 1.82 4.76
N GLY A 148 -4.01 1.94 6.09
CA GLY A 148 -4.52 0.92 7.00
C GLY A 148 -6.02 0.67 6.80
N THR A 149 -6.77 1.67 6.35
CA THR A 149 -8.20 1.52 6.02
C THR A 149 -8.46 0.66 4.80
N GLU A 150 -7.46 0.53 3.91
CA GLU A 150 -7.52 -0.26 2.67
C GLU A 150 -6.90 -1.65 2.84
N SER A 151 -6.50 -1.98 4.07
CA SER A 151 -5.95 -3.28 4.41
C SER A 151 -7.04 -4.35 4.53
N ARG A 152 -6.70 -5.59 4.18
CA ARG A 152 -7.61 -6.74 4.29
C ARG A 152 -7.57 -7.40 5.68
N HIS A 153 -6.41 -7.34 6.33
CA HIS A 153 -6.11 -7.95 7.63
C HIS A 153 -4.79 -7.40 8.17
N PHE A 154 -4.43 -7.72 9.42
CA PHE A 154 -3.19 -7.20 10.04
C PHE A 154 -1.90 -7.66 9.37
N ASN A 155 -1.88 -8.80 8.69
CA ASN A 155 -0.71 -9.20 7.90
C ASN A 155 -0.64 -8.57 6.49
N ASP A 156 -1.59 -7.71 6.11
CA ASP A 156 -1.57 -7.02 4.80
C ASP A 156 -0.58 -5.87 4.92
N PRO A 157 0.42 -5.74 4.04
CA PRO A 157 1.42 -4.68 4.14
C PRO A 157 0.83 -3.26 4.15
N LEU A 158 -0.36 -3.03 3.58
CA LEU A 158 -1.03 -1.73 3.69
C LEU A 158 -1.43 -1.39 5.14
N TRP A 159 -1.72 -2.40 5.96
CA TRP A 159 -1.97 -2.21 7.39
C TRP A 159 -0.72 -1.69 8.09
N ALA A 160 0.43 -2.30 7.82
CA ALA A 160 1.70 -1.95 8.45
C ALA A 160 2.29 -0.62 7.94
N ILE A 161 2.05 -0.27 6.67
CA ILE A 161 2.37 1.07 6.15
C ILE A 161 1.55 2.15 6.87
N GLY A 162 0.30 1.85 7.26
CA GLY A 162 -0.53 2.77 8.02
C GLY A 162 -0.69 4.13 7.32
N GLY A 163 -0.25 5.21 7.96
CA GLY A 163 -0.33 6.56 7.41
C GLY A 163 0.89 6.92 6.56
N ALA A 164 0.70 7.13 5.26
CA ALA A 164 1.79 7.50 4.34
C ALA A 164 1.49 8.80 3.56
N LYS A 165 2.55 9.49 3.14
CA LYS A 165 2.44 10.69 2.28
C LYS A 165 2.38 10.29 0.82
N VAL A 166 1.38 10.79 0.11
CA VAL A 166 1.30 10.72 -1.34
C VAL A 166 1.34 12.13 -1.92
N SER A 167 2.22 12.30 -2.89
CA SER A 167 2.31 13.52 -3.70
C SER A 167 2.04 13.21 -5.16
N GLY A 168 1.55 14.21 -5.87
CA GLY A 168 1.34 14.14 -7.32
C GLY A 168 1.68 15.48 -7.96
N LYS A 169 2.32 15.45 -9.13
CA LYS A 169 2.63 16.65 -9.92
C LYS A 169 2.27 16.43 -11.39
N LEU A 170 1.49 17.35 -11.95
CA LEU A 170 1.16 17.36 -13.37
C LEU A 170 2.37 17.88 -14.17
N THR A 171 2.81 17.12 -15.17
CA THR A 171 3.87 17.47 -16.13
C THR A 171 3.46 17.12 -17.56
N ASP A 172 4.33 17.44 -18.51
CA ASP A 172 4.19 17.07 -19.93
C ASP A 172 2.85 17.50 -20.53
N VAL A 173 2.42 18.70 -20.12
CA VAL A 173 1.11 19.24 -20.44
C VAL A 173 1.06 19.68 -21.90
N ARG A 174 0.03 19.21 -22.60
CA ARG A 174 -0.35 19.65 -23.95
C ARG A 174 -1.82 20.04 -23.93
N VAL A 175 -2.14 21.15 -24.58
CA VAL A 175 -3.51 21.64 -24.69
C VAL A 175 -3.92 21.73 -26.15
N GLU A 176 -5.11 21.24 -26.45
CA GLU A 176 -5.73 21.32 -27.77
C GLU A 176 -7.04 22.11 -27.66
N PRO A 177 -7.31 23.09 -28.55
CA PRO A 177 -8.58 23.80 -28.57
C PRO A 177 -9.76 22.85 -28.76
N ARG A 178 -10.80 22.98 -27.92
CA ARG A 178 -12.05 22.22 -28.02
C ARG A 178 -13.25 23.13 -27.73
N GLY A 179 -13.72 23.84 -28.75
CA GLY A 179 -14.78 24.84 -28.62
C GLY A 179 -14.37 25.96 -27.66
N ASN A 180 -15.17 26.18 -26.60
CA ASN A 180 -14.90 27.17 -25.55
C ASN A 180 -13.95 26.68 -24.45
N LYS A 181 -13.45 25.45 -24.54
CA LYS A 181 -12.54 24.81 -23.58
C LYS A 181 -11.23 24.40 -24.26
N TYR A 182 -10.27 23.97 -23.45
CA TYR A 182 -9.14 23.16 -23.89
C TYR A 182 -9.37 21.70 -23.51
N ASN A 183 -8.93 20.79 -24.37
CA ASN A 183 -8.63 19.43 -23.98
C ASN A 183 -7.18 19.38 -23.48
N LEU A 184 -6.97 19.14 -22.19
CA LEU A 184 -5.65 19.08 -21.57
C LEU A 184 -5.24 17.61 -21.45
N SER A 185 -4.10 17.27 -22.02
CA SER A 185 -3.40 16.00 -21.80
C SER A 185 -2.10 16.23 -21.04
N GLY A 186 -1.71 15.27 -20.20
CA GLY A 186 -0.46 15.36 -19.44
C GLY A 186 -0.20 14.09 -18.64
N VAL A 187 0.80 14.15 -17.76
CA VAL A 187 1.20 13.03 -16.91
C VAL A 187 1.19 13.49 -15.45
N ILE A 188 0.49 12.76 -14.58
CA ILE A 188 0.64 12.94 -13.14
C ILE A 188 1.76 12.00 -12.67
N ASN A 189 2.83 12.60 -12.15
CA ASN A 189 3.93 11.87 -11.51
C ASN A 189 3.60 11.76 -10.02
N TYR A 190 3.30 10.54 -9.58
CA TYR A 190 3.04 10.25 -8.18
C TYR A 190 4.33 9.82 -7.47
N LYS A 191 4.44 10.22 -6.20
CA LYS A 191 5.41 9.65 -5.26
C LYS A 191 4.72 9.31 -3.95
N LEU A 192 5.07 8.16 -3.39
CA LEU A 192 4.71 7.78 -2.04
C LEU A 192 5.98 7.80 -1.18
N TYR A 193 5.83 8.31 0.04
CA TYR A 193 6.85 8.25 1.08
C TYR A 193 6.20 7.88 2.41
N ASP A 194 6.81 6.91 3.08
CA ASP A 194 6.52 6.56 4.46
C ASP A 194 7.82 6.27 5.22
N LYS A 195 7.79 6.50 6.54
CA LYS A 195 8.88 6.14 7.46
C LYS A 195 8.38 4.99 8.31
N PHE A 196 8.77 3.77 7.94
CA PHE A 196 8.42 2.61 8.75
C PHE A 196 9.17 2.68 10.07
N THR A 197 8.41 2.71 11.16
CA THR A 197 8.90 2.76 12.54
C THR A 197 8.27 1.62 13.33
N ASP A 198 8.68 1.47 14.58
CA ASP A 198 8.31 0.36 15.43
C ASP A 198 6.78 0.11 15.54
N PRO A 199 6.32 -1.12 15.26
CA PRO A 199 4.92 -1.50 15.35
C PRO A 199 4.38 -1.73 16.77
N TYR A 200 5.17 -1.55 17.84
CA TYR A 200 4.63 -1.57 19.22
C TYR A 200 3.61 -0.44 19.48
N ASP A 201 3.67 0.65 18.71
CA ASP A 201 2.63 1.70 18.66
C ASP A 201 1.32 1.18 18.02
N THR A 202 1.44 0.32 17.00
CA THR A 202 0.32 -0.18 16.18
C THR A 202 -0.68 -1.09 16.93
N PHE A 203 -0.33 -1.59 18.13
CA PHE A 203 -1.23 -2.37 19.00
C PHE A 203 -1.54 -1.69 20.35
N ASN A 204 -1.19 -0.42 20.55
CA ASN A 204 -1.25 0.26 21.86
C ASN A 204 -0.52 -0.52 22.96
N LEU A 205 0.57 -1.24 22.64
CA LEU A 205 1.32 -1.99 23.66
C LEU A 205 2.21 -1.05 24.49
N VAL A 206 2.63 0.10 23.93
CA VAL A 206 3.31 1.19 24.66
C VAL A 206 3.02 2.55 24.00
N LYS A 207 2.91 3.64 24.79
CA LYS A 207 2.46 4.99 24.35
C LYS A 207 3.54 5.88 23.70
N LYS A 208 4.70 5.35 23.34
CA LYS A 208 5.81 6.10 22.73
C LYS A 208 6.49 5.22 21.68
N ASP A 209 6.94 5.83 20.58
CA ASP A 209 7.89 5.25 19.63
C ASP A 209 9.19 4.94 20.37
N LEU A 210 9.26 3.73 20.94
CA LEU A 210 10.42 3.29 21.70
C LEU A 210 11.52 2.80 20.75
N ASN A 211 11.16 2.44 19.50
CA ASN A 211 12.01 1.75 18.54
C ASN A 211 12.95 0.71 19.19
N PRO A 212 12.47 -0.18 20.09
CA PRO A 212 13.34 -1.21 20.61
C PRO A 212 13.57 -2.25 19.52
N ASN A 213 14.82 -2.72 19.42
CA ASN A 213 15.20 -3.92 18.67
C ASN A 213 14.96 -3.85 17.15
N GLY A 214 15.20 -2.71 16.51
CA GLY A 214 15.26 -2.60 15.05
C GLY A 214 15.70 -1.22 14.56
N THR A 215 15.91 -1.10 13.25
CA THR A 215 16.29 0.16 12.59
C THR A 215 15.14 0.64 11.68
N PRO A 216 14.55 1.83 11.95
CA PRO A 216 13.56 2.43 11.06
C PRO A 216 14.09 2.59 9.63
N PHE A 217 13.21 2.43 8.65
CA PHE A 217 13.58 2.52 7.24
C PHE A 217 12.53 3.26 6.42
N ASP A 218 12.94 3.73 5.25
CA ASP A 218 12.07 4.48 4.35
C ASP A 218 11.34 3.52 3.41
N ILE A 219 10.04 3.75 3.22
CA ILE A 219 9.23 3.09 2.19
C ILE A 219 8.94 4.10 1.09
N THR A 220 9.35 3.80 -0.13
CA THR A 220 9.20 4.72 -1.27
C THR A 220 8.46 4.09 -2.44
N GLY A 221 7.81 4.92 -3.24
CA GLY A 221 7.19 4.48 -4.48
C GLY A 221 7.07 5.62 -5.46
N ALA A 222 7.18 5.33 -6.75
CA ALA A 222 6.99 6.32 -7.81
C ALA A 222 6.35 5.67 -9.02
N TRP A 223 5.34 6.35 -9.58
CA TRP A 223 4.68 5.91 -10.81
C TRP A 223 4.08 7.09 -11.55
N LYS A 224 3.69 6.84 -12.80
CA LYS A 224 3.15 7.86 -13.71
C LYS A 224 1.78 7.42 -14.19
N GLU A 225 0.85 8.35 -14.25
CA GLU A 225 -0.48 8.12 -14.82
C GLU A 225 -0.77 9.19 -15.88
N PRO A 226 -1.01 8.79 -17.14
CA PRO A 226 -1.48 9.73 -18.15
C PRO A 226 -2.90 10.20 -17.80
N VAL A 227 -3.18 11.47 -18.06
CA VAL A 227 -4.50 12.07 -17.84
C VAL A 227 -4.93 12.88 -19.05
N ASN A 228 -6.24 12.93 -19.26
CA ASN A 228 -6.87 13.70 -20.31
C ASN A 228 -8.21 14.24 -19.80
N PHE A 229 -8.39 15.56 -19.76
CA PHE A 229 -9.62 16.18 -19.28
C PHE A 229 -9.84 17.57 -19.89
N ASN A 230 -11.10 17.99 -19.91
CA ASN A 230 -11.47 19.33 -20.37
C ASN A 230 -11.19 20.37 -19.27
N ILE A 231 -10.74 21.56 -19.66
CA ILE A 231 -10.54 22.72 -18.77
C ILE A 231 -11.01 24.00 -19.48
N ASP A 232 -11.62 24.93 -18.74
CA ASP A 232 -12.02 26.22 -19.30
C ASP A 232 -10.80 27.04 -19.73
N LYS A 233 -10.85 27.64 -20.92
CA LYS A 233 -9.70 28.39 -21.48
C LYS A 233 -9.20 29.47 -20.53
N ASN A 234 -10.13 30.24 -19.96
CA ASN A 234 -9.84 31.29 -18.98
C ASN A 234 -9.12 30.75 -17.73
N VAL A 235 -9.50 29.56 -17.23
CA VAL A 235 -8.84 28.95 -16.07
C VAL A 235 -7.45 28.48 -16.47
N TYR A 236 -7.31 27.84 -17.63
CA TYR A 236 -6.01 27.40 -18.10
C TYR A 236 -5.04 28.58 -18.31
N ASP A 237 -5.41 29.55 -19.14
CA ASP A 237 -4.52 30.63 -19.55
C ASP A 237 -4.10 31.52 -18.36
N ASN A 238 -5.02 31.81 -17.44
CA ASN A 238 -4.78 32.78 -16.38
C ASN A 238 -4.36 32.15 -15.04
N LYS A 239 -4.66 30.87 -14.78
CA LYS A 239 -4.34 30.21 -13.50
C LYS A 239 -3.37 29.05 -13.64
N ILE A 240 -3.64 28.11 -14.54
CA ILE A 240 -2.86 26.87 -14.63
C ILE A 240 -1.55 27.05 -15.40
N LYS A 241 -1.58 27.68 -16.57
CA LYS A 241 -0.40 27.91 -17.40
C LYS A 241 0.73 28.64 -16.61
N PRO A 242 0.46 29.73 -15.87
CA PRO A 242 1.48 30.36 -15.03
C PRO A 242 2.07 29.45 -13.95
N LEU A 243 1.29 28.49 -13.41
CA LEU A 243 1.78 27.53 -12.41
C LEU A 243 2.66 26.43 -13.03
N ILE A 244 2.49 26.15 -14.31
CA ILE A 244 3.32 25.18 -15.06
C ILE A 244 4.61 25.85 -15.55
N ASP A 245 4.52 27.09 -16.01
CA ASP A 245 5.62 27.83 -16.64
C ASP A 245 6.63 28.40 -15.63
N LYS A 246 6.29 28.49 -14.34
CA LYS A 246 7.19 28.89 -13.23
C LYS A 246 8.31 27.87 -12.91
N LYS A 247 8.81 27.15 -13.91
CA LYS A 247 9.94 26.22 -13.76
C LYS A 247 11.26 26.96 -13.59
#